data_AF-A0A2E6W826-F1
#
_entry.id   AF-A0A2E6W826-F1
#
_cell.length_a   1.000
_cell.length_b   1.000
_cell.length_c   1.000
_cell.angle_alpha   90.00
_cell.angle_beta   90.00
_cell.angle_gamma   90.00
#
_symmetry.space_group_name_H-M   'P 1'
#
loop_
_entity.id
_entity.type
_entity.pdbx_description
1 polymer ?
#
loop_
_entity_poly.entity_id
_entity_poly.type
_entity_poly.pdbx_seq_one_letter_code
_entity_poly.pdbx_strand_id
1 'polypeptide(L)'
;MMVNKRPAQSVWHSACSGLLVFSSLALPTAYAIEKRFDRTVGQIDMKHFQCDSGSAASPHCPKRPQQVAKNHQQPIKNMLSEKPKPVPSVKTPSRPATVETEPVVDSGKFAYRGSGRAQREVVKRIDCRGGLSIYLDPSDHHGKPGVHAARSTFSYDEHGRVIKFSGPRGRGQYDVIIRGADFVKQIETVNLYDSCSLSGDGLKQSVWQLNSETTGAVSLKGMFERCTILQTASNQISMYWVGSNAVDVVSRAGAMRLAGAVDHARIRASGDSQLTVKQLRAHNAWLYATGDAFVEMFGSRRLIVFSDGAARILADGVPMFKSESSIEHSMFVID
;
A
#
# COMPACT_ATOMS: atom_id res chain seq x y z
N MET A 1 0.16 -77.27 -26.34
CA MET A 1 1.07 -76.11 -26.37
C MET A 1 1.44 -75.77 -24.94
N MET A 2 2.74 -75.87 -24.64
CA MET A 2 3.30 -75.91 -23.30
C MET A 2 3.37 -74.52 -22.67
N VAL A 3 2.74 -74.38 -21.50
CA VAL A 3 2.93 -73.28 -20.56
C VAL A 3 4.04 -73.70 -19.61
N ASN A 4 5.21 -73.06 -19.70
CA ASN A 4 6.31 -73.34 -18.79
C ASN A 4 6.16 -72.49 -17.50
N LYS A 5 6.26 -73.17 -16.36
CA LYS A 5 5.99 -72.66 -15.01
C LYS A 5 7.14 -73.09 -14.08
N ARG A 6 7.57 -72.15 -13.21
CA ARG A 6 8.35 -72.27 -11.94
C ARG A 6 9.88 -72.48 -12.05
N PRO A 7 10.70 -72.37 -10.96
CA PRO A 7 10.49 -71.92 -9.55
C PRO A 7 11.47 -70.78 -9.11
N ALA A 8 11.31 -70.00 -8.03
CA ALA A 8 11.38 -70.20 -6.56
C ALA A 8 12.80 -70.27 -5.91
N GLN A 9 12.94 -69.55 -4.78
CA GLN A 9 13.97 -69.60 -3.70
C GLN A 9 15.30 -68.84 -3.97
N SER A 10 15.96 -68.17 -3.01
CA SER A 10 16.05 -68.38 -1.56
C SER A 10 16.36 -67.09 -0.74
N VAL A 11 16.08 -67.22 0.56
CA VAL A 11 16.23 -66.31 1.70
C VAL A 11 17.65 -66.38 2.26
N TRP A 12 18.25 -65.26 2.70
CA TRP A 12 19.12 -65.23 3.90
C TRP A 12 18.92 -63.95 4.70
N HIS A 13 18.73 -64.15 6.00
CA HIS A 13 18.64 -63.16 7.07
C HIS A 13 19.98 -62.44 7.31
N SER A 14 19.95 -61.21 7.83
CA SER A 14 20.54 -60.94 9.14
C SER A 14 20.06 -59.62 9.73
N ALA A 15 19.67 -59.69 10.99
CA ALA A 15 19.23 -58.59 11.84
C ALA A 15 20.43 -57.76 12.32
N CYS A 16 20.21 -56.48 12.61
CA CYS A 16 20.76 -55.91 13.83
C CYS A 16 19.96 -54.69 14.30
N SER A 17 19.58 -54.77 15.57
CA SER A 17 18.78 -53.86 16.37
C SER A 17 19.52 -52.55 16.68
N GLY A 18 18.77 -51.45 16.82
CA GLY A 18 19.30 -50.17 17.27
C GLY A 18 18.18 -49.25 17.74
N LEU A 19 17.57 -49.63 18.86
CA LEU A 19 16.53 -48.89 19.58
C LEU A 19 17.18 -47.68 20.28
N LEU A 20 16.74 -46.45 19.98
CA LEU A 20 16.92 -45.32 20.89
C LEU A 20 15.60 -44.57 21.05
N VAL A 21 15.10 -44.68 22.28
CA VAL A 21 13.96 -43.96 22.86
C VAL A 21 14.46 -42.59 23.28
N PHE A 22 13.83 -41.52 22.80
CA PHE A 22 13.84 -40.22 23.48
C PHE A 22 12.41 -39.77 23.71
N SER A 23 11.92 -40.10 24.91
CA SER A 23 10.82 -39.42 25.57
C SER A 23 11.38 -38.21 26.30
N SER A 24 10.91 -37.01 25.96
CA SER A 24 10.98 -35.87 26.87
C SER A 24 9.68 -35.09 26.83
N LEU A 25 9.23 -34.82 28.05
CA LEU A 25 7.92 -34.34 28.45
C LEU A 25 7.66 -32.92 27.96
N ALA A 26 6.46 -32.70 27.43
CA ALA A 26 5.86 -31.38 27.29
C ALA A 26 4.83 -31.22 28.41
N LEU A 27 4.89 -30.11 29.15
CA LEU A 27 3.77 -29.36 29.76
C LEU A 27 4.31 -28.21 30.65
N PRO A 28 3.49 -27.18 30.99
CA PRO A 28 3.55 -25.86 30.37
C PRO A 28 3.95 -24.75 31.36
N THR A 29 4.18 -23.52 30.89
CA THR A 29 3.72 -22.29 31.57
C THR A 29 3.98 -21.05 30.71
N ALA A 30 2.96 -20.20 30.72
CA ALA A 30 2.93 -18.87 30.13
C ALA A 30 3.90 -17.92 30.85
N TYR A 31 4.59 -17.09 30.06
CA TYR A 31 4.91 -15.71 30.44
C TYR A 31 4.84 -14.86 29.17
N ALA A 32 3.68 -14.25 28.95
CA ALA A 32 3.54 -13.11 28.07
C ALA A 32 4.18 -11.91 28.77
N ILE A 33 5.41 -11.56 28.37
CA ILE A 33 5.99 -10.28 28.74
C ILE A 33 5.52 -9.28 27.68
N GLU A 34 4.46 -8.56 28.01
CA GLU A 34 3.99 -7.37 27.32
C GLU A 34 5.07 -6.28 27.47
N LYS A 35 6.05 -6.25 26.56
CA LYS A 35 6.93 -5.08 26.42
C LYS A 35 6.12 -3.97 25.78
N ARG A 36 5.57 -3.08 26.61
CA ARG A 36 5.21 -1.71 26.20
C ARG A 36 6.48 -1.06 25.66
N PHE A 37 6.64 -1.06 24.34
CA PHE A 37 7.68 -0.26 23.70
C PHE A 37 7.21 1.19 23.69
N ASP A 38 8.01 1.99 24.38
CA ASP A 38 7.75 3.37 24.73
C ASP A 38 7.58 4.25 23.50
N ARG A 39 6.64 5.19 23.62
CA ARG A 39 6.10 6.00 22.53
C ARG A 39 6.90 7.30 22.35
N THR A 40 8.22 7.23 22.44
CA THR A 40 9.13 8.38 22.37
C THR A 40 10.05 8.25 21.16
N VAL A 41 9.46 8.36 19.97
CA VAL A 41 10.24 8.78 18.79
C VAL A 41 10.62 10.24 19.04
N GLY A 42 11.88 10.46 19.44
CA GLY A 42 12.43 11.78 19.67
C GLY A 42 12.23 12.66 18.44
N GLN A 43 11.59 13.82 18.63
CA GLN A 43 11.72 14.92 17.69
C GLN A 43 13.17 15.37 17.70
N ILE A 44 13.91 15.11 16.62
CA ILE A 44 15.20 15.77 16.38
C ILE A 44 14.87 17.22 16.00
N ASP A 45 15.06 18.15 16.93
CA ASP A 45 14.90 19.60 16.68
C ASP A 45 16.05 20.08 15.78
N MET A 46 15.76 20.29 14.49
CA MET A 46 16.73 20.77 13.49
C MET A 46 17.09 22.25 13.62
N LYS A 47 16.70 22.94 14.69
CA LYS A 47 17.07 24.36 14.90
C LYS A 47 18.57 24.63 14.98
N HIS A 48 19.40 23.61 15.18
CA HIS A 48 20.87 23.79 15.26
C HIS A 48 21.58 23.79 13.89
N PHE A 49 20.86 23.71 12.77
CA PHE A 49 21.43 23.81 11.40
C PHE A 49 21.09 25.12 10.67
N GLN A 50 20.63 26.15 11.40
CA GLN A 50 20.54 27.50 10.84
C GLN A 50 21.92 28.16 10.90
N CYS A 51 22.50 28.44 9.74
CA CYS A 51 23.60 29.39 9.65
C CYS A 51 23.04 30.76 10.03
N ASP A 52 23.34 31.23 11.24
CA ASP A 52 22.99 32.57 11.69
C ASP A 52 23.60 33.60 10.74
N SER A 53 22.75 34.41 10.15
CA SER A 53 23.08 35.44 9.15
C SER A 53 23.79 36.67 9.76
N GLY A 54 24.42 36.52 10.94
CA GLY A 54 24.90 37.63 11.75
C GLY A 54 26.29 37.50 12.36
N SER A 55 27.12 36.52 11.97
CA SER A 55 28.47 36.37 12.50
C SER A 55 29.50 36.21 11.37
N ALA A 56 30.27 37.28 11.14
CA ALA A 56 31.36 37.32 10.18
C ALA A 56 32.63 36.66 10.75
N ALA A 57 32.61 35.35 11.00
CA ALA A 57 33.83 34.54 11.18
C ALA A 57 33.49 33.05 11.28
N SER A 58 33.24 32.38 10.15
CA SER A 58 33.35 30.92 10.10
C SER A 58 33.76 30.46 8.69
N PRO A 59 34.82 29.65 8.53
CA PRO A 59 35.43 29.34 7.23
C PRO A 59 34.67 28.32 6.36
N HIS A 60 33.45 27.89 6.73
CA HIS A 60 32.75 26.77 6.07
C HIS A 60 31.32 27.06 5.56
N CYS A 61 31.00 28.32 5.22
CA CYS A 61 29.75 28.64 4.51
C CYS A 61 30.03 29.03 3.05
N PRO A 62 29.50 28.32 2.04
CA PRO A 62 29.69 28.68 0.64
C PRO A 62 28.90 29.97 0.30
N LYS A 63 29.61 31.01 -0.16
CA LYS A 63 29.01 32.27 -0.64
C LYS A 63 28.17 32.00 -1.90
N ARG A 64 26.87 32.32 -1.87
CA ARG A 64 26.04 32.39 -3.08
C ARG A 64 26.27 33.70 -3.83
N PRO A 65 26.36 33.70 -5.18
CA PRO A 65 26.35 34.92 -5.95
C PRO A 65 24.93 35.52 -5.99
N GLN A 66 24.81 36.77 -5.55
CA GLN A 66 23.63 37.59 -5.77
C GLN A 66 23.63 38.08 -7.22
N GLN A 67 22.57 37.76 -7.98
CA GLN A 67 22.15 38.60 -9.09
C GLN A 67 20.71 39.06 -8.86
N VAL A 68 20.57 40.38 -8.96
CA VAL A 68 19.38 41.19 -8.75
C VAL A 68 18.80 41.53 -10.12
N ALA A 69 17.51 41.30 -10.34
CA ALA A 69 16.63 42.06 -11.24
C ALA A 69 15.17 41.70 -10.88
N LYS A 70 14.49 42.49 -10.03
CA LYS A 70 13.64 43.67 -10.33
C LYS A 70 12.38 43.38 -11.18
N ASN A 71 11.24 43.53 -10.47
CA ASN A 71 9.96 44.14 -10.87
C ASN A 71 9.15 43.55 -12.03
N HIS A 72 7.95 43.07 -11.72
CA HIS A 72 6.70 43.71 -12.14
C HIS A 72 5.54 43.32 -11.21
N GLN A 73 4.98 44.33 -10.53
CA GLN A 73 3.69 44.30 -9.86
C GLN A 73 2.70 45.12 -10.68
N GLN A 74 1.40 44.83 -10.46
CA GLN A 74 0.17 45.59 -10.74
C GLN A 74 -0.73 45.01 -11.84
N PRO A 75 -2.05 45.29 -11.83
CA PRO A 75 -2.94 45.16 -10.67
C PRO A 75 -4.30 44.50 -11.05
N ILE A 76 -5.06 44.19 -10.00
CA ILE A 76 -6.46 43.77 -9.99
C ILE A 76 -7.36 44.80 -10.69
N LYS A 77 -8.30 44.34 -11.53
CA LYS A 77 -9.51 45.10 -11.91
C LYS A 77 -10.79 44.27 -11.75
N ASN A 78 -11.73 44.91 -11.09
CA ASN A 78 -13.11 44.54 -10.77
C ASN A 78 -13.98 44.24 -12.00
N MET A 79 -14.94 43.31 -11.86
CA MET A 79 -16.35 43.40 -12.31
C MET A 79 -17.16 42.41 -11.45
N LEU A 80 -17.85 42.83 -10.39
CA LEU A 80 -19.23 43.35 -10.34
C LEU A 80 -20.28 42.55 -11.13
N SER A 81 -21.10 41.82 -10.36
CA SER A 81 -22.56 41.79 -10.37
C SER A 81 -23.32 41.53 -11.68
N GLU A 82 -23.90 40.32 -11.79
CA GLU A 82 -25.25 40.16 -12.36
C GLU A 82 -26.06 39.16 -11.51
N LYS A 83 -27.24 39.62 -11.07
CA LYS A 83 -28.30 38.85 -10.39
C LYS A 83 -29.31 38.30 -11.43
N PRO A 84 -30.13 37.31 -11.06
CA PRO A 84 -30.63 36.27 -11.96
C PRO A 84 -31.90 36.64 -12.73
N LYS A 85 -32.11 36.00 -13.89
CA LYS A 85 -33.40 35.98 -14.60
C LYS A 85 -34.21 34.73 -14.23
N PRO A 86 -35.56 34.85 -14.15
CA PRO A 86 -36.46 33.79 -13.72
C PRO A 86 -36.91 32.90 -14.88
N VAL A 87 -37.11 31.61 -14.63
CA VAL A 87 -37.66 30.64 -15.60
C VAL A 87 -38.62 29.69 -14.85
N PRO A 88 -39.72 29.23 -15.49
CA PRO A 88 -41.05 29.24 -14.88
C PRO A 88 -41.50 27.94 -14.21
N SER A 89 -42.56 28.12 -13.41
CA SER A 89 -43.49 27.12 -12.86
C SER A 89 -43.94 26.10 -13.92
N VAL A 90 -43.69 24.81 -13.65
CA VAL A 90 -44.25 23.69 -14.43
C VAL A 90 -44.90 22.66 -13.49
N LYS A 91 -46.23 22.65 -13.62
CA LYS A 91 -47.26 21.64 -13.35
C LYS A 91 -46.86 20.29 -12.72
N THR A 92 -47.48 20.04 -11.58
CA THR A 92 -47.79 18.74 -10.98
C THR A 92 -48.59 17.84 -11.92
N PRO A 93 -48.19 16.57 -12.11
CA PRO A 93 -49.12 15.51 -12.51
C PRO A 93 -49.46 14.59 -11.35
N SER A 94 -50.72 14.18 -11.39
CA SER A 94 -51.47 13.29 -10.52
C SER A 94 -50.88 11.88 -10.33
N ARG A 95 -51.11 11.38 -9.11
CA ARG A 95 -50.99 10.01 -8.62
C ARG A 95 -51.75 8.99 -9.48
N PRO A 96 -51.18 7.82 -9.79
CA PRO A 96 -51.97 6.61 -10.03
C PRO A 96 -51.76 5.57 -8.92
N ALA A 97 -52.67 4.60 -8.96
CA ALA A 97 -53.11 3.72 -7.88
C ALA A 97 -52.08 2.72 -7.36
N THR A 98 -52.29 2.37 -6.09
CA THR A 98 -51.72 1.21 -5.40
C THR A 98 -52.14 -0.07 -6.12
N VAL A 99 -51.17 -0.86 -6.58
CA VAL A 99 -51.38 -2.25 -6.99
C VAL A 99 -50.57 -3.10 -6.02
N GLU A 100 -51.28 -3.85 -5.16
CA GLU A 100 -50.69 -4.96 -4.42
C GLU A 100 -50.20 -6.00 -5.43
N THR A 101 -48.90 -6.30 -5.37
CA THR A 101 -48.33 -7.43 -6.10
C THR A 101 -47.55 -8.28 -5.10
N GLU A 102 -47.92 -9.55 -5.05
CA GLU A 102 -47.32 -10.64 -4.27
C GLU A 102 -45.79 -10.73 -4.47
N PRO A 103 -45.05 -11.34 -3.52
CA PRO A 103 -43.60 -11.36 -3.55
C PRO A 103 -43.08 -12.23 -4.70
N VAL A 104 -42.60 -11.57 -5.75
CA VAL A 104 -41.82 -12.20 -6.82
C VAL A 104 -40.41 -12.47 -6.27
N VAL A 105 -40.07 -13.75 -6.20
CA VAL A 105 -38.72 -14.27 -5.93
C VAL A 105 -37.82 -13.86 -7.10
N ASP A 106 -37.10 -12.74 -6.94
CA ASP A 106 -36.29 -12.15 -8.02
C ASP A 106 -34.91 -12.83 -8.10
N SER A 107 -34.69 -13.46 -9.26
CA SER A 107 -33.46 -14.10 -9.70
C SER A 107 -32.30 -13.11 -9.71
N GLY A 108 -31.44 -13.21 -8.70
CA GLY A 108 -30.33 -12.31 -8.46
C GLY A 108 -29.61 -11.89 -9.74
N LYS A 109 -29.54 -10.58 -9.97
CA LYS A 109 -28.50 -9.85 -10.70
C LYS A 109 -28.34 -8.59 -9.87
N PHE A 110 -27.41 -8.61 -8.91
CA PHE A 110 -26.97 -7.41 -8.20
C PHE A 110 -26.14 -6.54 -9.17
N ALA A 111 -26.78 -6.04 -10.22
CA ALA A 111 -26.31 -4.93 -11.00
C ALA A 111 -26.88 -3.68 -10.31
N TYR A 112 -26.02 -2.92 -9.65
CA TYR A 112 -26.38 -1.64 -9.04
C TYR A 112 -27.02 -0.72 -10.11
N ARG A 113 -28.35 -0.57 -10.07
CA ARG A 113 -29.06 0.54 -10.69
C ARG A 113 -29.18 1.63 -9.63
N GLY A 114 -28.18 2.50 -9.54
CA GLY A 114 -28.29 3.72 -8.74
C GLY A 114 -29.51 4.52 -9.21
N SER A 115 -30.54 4.56 -8.38
CA SER A 115 -31.75 5.34 -8.59
C SER A 115 -31.43 6.84 -8.40
N GLY A 116 -31.82 7.62 -9.42
CA GLY A 116 -32.05 9.07 -9.44
C GLY A 116 -31.32 10.00 -8.45
N ARG A 117 -30.41 10.83 -9.00
CA ARG A 117 -30.12 12.23 -8.58
C ARG A 117 -29.78 12.54 -7.11
N ALA A 118 -29.56 11.57 -6.23
CA ALA A 118 -28.80 11.81 -5.02
C ALA A 118 -27.33 12.00 -5.39
N GLN A 119 -26.68 13.04 -4.86
CA GLN A 119 -25.23 13.24 -4.98
C GLN A 119 -24.55 11.90 -4.71
N ARG A 120 -23.91 11.31 -5.74
CA ARG A 120 -23.07 10.12 -5.56
C ARG A 120 -21.99 10.51 -4.55
N GLU A 121 -22.12 10.02 -3.33
CA GLU A 121 -21.07 10.20 -2.34
C GLU A 121 -19.82 9.53 -2.87
N VAL A 122 -18.77 10.33 -3.02
CA VAL A 122 -17.50 9.92 -3.61
C VAL A 122 -16.87 8.90 -2.67
N VAL A 123 -16.77 7.65 -3.12
CA VAL A 123 -16.08 6.59 -2.41
C VAL A 123 -14.61 6.96 -2.33
N LYS A 124 -14.10 7.10 -1.10
CA LYS A 124 -12.70 7.44 -0.84
C LYS A 124 -11.92 6.29 -0.21
N ARG A 125 -12.61 5.31 0.38
CA ARG A 125 -11.98 4.25 1.15
C ARG A 125 -12.54 2.87 0.85
N ILE A 126 -11.66 1.88 0.77
CA ILE A 126 -11.99 0.46 0.76
C ILE A 126 -11.45 -0.20 2.02
N ASP A 127 -12.29 -0.98 2.70
CA ASP A 127 -11.87 -1.88 3.77
C ASP A 127 -12.13 -3.34 3.34
N CYS A 128 -11.10 -4.17 3.34
CA CYS A 128 -11.21 -5.60 3.00
C CYS A 128 -10.79 -6.49 4.17
N ARG A 129 -11.65 -7.43 4.55
CA ARG A 129 -11.40 -8.48 5.57
C ARG A 129 -11.63 -9.88 5.00
N GLY A 130 -11.00 -10.88 5.61
CA GLY A 130 -11.11 -12.29 5.21
C GLY A 130 -10.14 -12.70 4.10
N GLY A 131 -10.58 -13.56 3.19
CA GLY A 131 -9.76 -14.18 2.13
C GLY A 131 -10.00 -13.64 0.73
N LEU A 132 -10.63 -12.48 0.62
CA LEU A 132 -11.10 -11.94 -0.65
C LEU A 132 -9.95 -11.44 -1.54
N SER A 133 -10.16 -11.52 -2.84
CA SER A 133 -9.29 -10.96 -3.86
C SER A 133 -9.99 -9.81 -4.60
N ILE A 134 -9.42 -8.61 -4.49
CA ILE A 134 -9.96 -7.39 -5.10
C ILE A 134 -9.14 -7.01 -6.34
N TYR A 135 -9.81 -6.70 -7.44
CA TYR A 135 -9.22 -6.08 -8.62
C TYR A 135 -9.75 -4.67 -8.85
N LEU A 136 -8.85 -3.70 -9.01
CA LEU A 136 -9.15 -2.33 -9.40
C LEU A 136 -8.93 -2.19 -10.91
N ASP A 137 -10.00 -1.94 -11.65
CA ASP A 137 -10.01 -1.88 -13.11
C ASP A 137 -10.37 -0.48 -13.62
N PRO A 138 -9.37 0.38 -13.90
CA PRO A 138 -9.59 1.70 -14.47
C PRO A 138 -9.79 1.67 -16.00
N SER A 139 -9.57 0.53 -16.67
CA SER A 139 -9.50 0.45 -18.15
C SER A 139 -10.86 0.50 -18.84
N ASP A 140 -11.93 0.20 -18.09
CA ASP A 140 -13.27 0.15 -18.63
C ASP A 140 -13.89 1.56 -18.79
N HIS A 141 -13.60 2.20 -19.91
CA HIS A 141 -14.16 3.50 -20.29
C HIS A 141 -15.61 3.40 -20.81
N HIS A 142 -16.10 2.19 -21.13
CA HIS A 142 -17.40 1.97 -21.76
C HIS A 142 -18.38 1.19 -20.88
N GLY A 143 -17.91 0.45 -19.89
CA GLY A 143 -18.72 -0.23 -18.90
C GLY A 143 -19.28 0.73 -17.86
N LYS A 144 -20.35 0.27 -17.19
CA LYS A 144 -20.95 1.03 -16.10
C LYS A 144 -19.98 0.99 -14.90
N PRO A 145 -19.53 2.14 -14.38
CA PRO A 145 -18.70 2.17 -13.19
C PRO A 145 -19.46 1.53 -12.02
N GLY A 146 -18.75 0.78 -11.20
CA GLY A 146 -19.34 0.13 -10.03
C GLY A 146 -18.53 -1.04 -9.50
N VAL A 147 -19.14 -1.72 -8.54
CA VAL A 147 -18.59 -2.88 -7.85
C VAL A 147 -19.27 -4.15 -8.38
N HIS A 148 -18.47 -5.09 -8.86
CA HIS A 148 -18.91 -6.41 -9.31
C HIS A 148 -18.41 -7.47 -8.34
N ALA A 149 -19.36 -8.13 -7.69
CA ALA A 149 -19.14 -9.13 -6.66
C ALA A 149 -19.45 -10.54 -7.19
N ALA A 150 -18.58 -11.53 -6.92
CA ALA A 150 -18.97 -12.93 -7.06
C ALA A 150 -20.10 -13.23 -6.06
N ARG A 151 -21.24 -13.70 -6.56
CA ARG A 151 -22.44 -13.96 -5.74
C ARG A 151 -22.19 -15.13 -4.81
N SER A 152 -21.98 -14.88 -3.52
CA SER A 152 -22.21 -15.78 -2.37
C SER A 152 -21.17 -15.64 -1.24
N THR A 153 -20.08 -14.90 -1.45
CA THR A 153 -18.92 -15.05 -0.56
C THR A 153 -18.60 -13.88 0.35
N PHE A 154 -19.35 -12.78 0.36
CA PHE A 154 -19.01 -11.67 1.26
C PHE A 154 -20.16 -10.72 1.61
N SER A 155 -20.02 -10.03 2.75
CA SER A 155 -20.85 -8.87 3.09
C SER A 155 -20.28 -7.61 2.44
N TYR A 156 -21.16 -6.87 1.77
CA TYR A 156 -20.90 -5.56 1.19
C TYR A 156 -21.67 -4.53 2.00
N ASP A 157 -21.00 -3.47 2.39
CA ASP A 157 -21.62 -2.37 3.10
C ASP A 157 -21.04 -1.03 2.67
N GLU A 158 -21.92 -0.10 2.29
CA GLU A 158 -21.58 1.23 1.82
C GLU A 158 -22.10 2.24 2.84
N HIS A 159 -21.18 2.75 3.65
CA HIS A 159 -21.48 3.76 4.66
C HIS A 159 -20.78 5.06 4.29
N GLY A 160 -21.49 5.91 3.57
CA GLY A 160 -20.98 7.17 3.09
C GLY A 160 -19.84 6.97 2.07
N ARG A 161 -18.61 7.29 2.48
CA ARG A 161 -17.42 7.26 1.60
C ARG A 161 -16.58 6.00 1.72
N VAL A 162 -17.08 4.98 2.43
CA VAL A 162 -16.35 3.74 2.71
C VAL A 162 -17.11 2.56 2.14
N ILE A 163 -16.41 1.74 1.36
CA ILE A 163 -16.88 0.43 0.93
C ILE A 163 -16.20 -0.65 1.76
N LYS A 164 -16.99 -1.52 2.38
CA LYS A 164 -16.48 -2.65 3.16
C LYS A 164 -16.76 -3.97 2.44
N PHE A 165 -15.76 -4.84 2.42
CA PHE A 165 -15.83 -6.21 1.91
C PHE A 165 -15.36 -7.17 3.00
N SER A 166 -16.15 -8.20 3.31
CA SER A 166 -15.68 -9.26 4.21
C SER A 166 -16.20 -10.64 3.87
N GLY A 167 -15.31 -11.64 3.80
CA GLY A 167 -15.70 -13.03 3.58
C GLY A 167 -14.57 -13.96 3.14
N PRO A 168 -14.85 -15.25 2.94
CA PRO A 168 -13.85 -16.21 2.44
C PRO A 168 -13.48 -15.98 0.98
N ARG A 169 -12.32 -16.50 0.58
CA ARG A 169 -11.91 -16.55 -0.83
C ARG A 169 -12.93 -17.33 -1.66
N GLY A 170 -13.38 -16.75 -2.76
CA GLY A 170 -14.24 -17.43 -3.72
C GLY A 170 -13.44 -18.27 -4.73
N ARG A 171 -14.16 -18.80 -5.71
CA ARG A 171 -13.60 -19.69 -6.75
C ARG A 171 -13.02 -18.94 -7.96
N GLY A 172 -13.32 -17.64 -8.07
CA GLY A 172 -12.86 -16.81 -9.18
C GLY A 172 -11.39 -16.40 -9.04
N GLN A 173 -10.86 -15.80 -10.11
CA GLN A 173 -9.56 -15.11 -10.04
C GLN A 173 -9.65 -13.89 -9.10
N TYR A 174 -10.79 -13.19 -9.15
CA TYR A 174 -11.12 -12.06 -8.29
C TYR A 174 -12.53 -12.25 -7.73
N ASP A 175 -12.69 -11.97 -6.44
CA ASP A 175 -13.97 -12.00 -5.73
C ASP A 175 -14.73 -10.68 -5.91
N VAL A 176 -13.98 -9.58 -5.99
CA VAL A 176 -14.48 -8.23 -6.15
C VAL A 176 -13.74 -7.56 -7.30
N ILE A 177 -14.48 -6.97 -8.24
CA ILE A 177 -13.91 -6.13 -9.29
C ILE A 177 -14.55 -4.75 -9.18
N ILE A 178 -13.73 -3.73 -8.97
CA ILE A 178 -14.16 -2.33 -8.92
C ILE A 178 -13.77 -1.69 -10.25
N ARG A 179 -14.78 -1.28 -11.03
CA ARG A 179 -14.62 -0.83 -12.42
C ARG A 179 -14.92 0.64 -12.62
N GLY A 180 -14.24 1.20 -13.61
CA GLY A 180 -14.49 2.52 -14.17
C GLY A 180 -13.45 3.54 -13.73
N ALA A 181 -12.81 4.20 -14.70
CA ALA A 181 -11.70 5.12 -14.47
C ALA A 181 -11.99 6.18 -13.39
N ASP A 182 -13.12 6.88 -13.50
CA ASP A 182 -13.49 7.94 -12.55
C ASP A 182 -13.81 7.39 -11.16
N PHE A 183 -14.37 6.18 -11.08
CA PHE A 183 -14.71 5.55 -9.81
C PHE A 183 -13.47 5.04 -9.10
N VAL A 184 -12.56 4.40 -9.83
CA VAL A 184 -11.27 3.93 -9.29
C VAL A 184 -10.39 5.10 -8.87
N LYS A 185 -10.35 6.18 -9.66
CA LYS A 185 -9.58 7.41 -9.37
C LYS A 185 -10.02 8.13 -8.08
N GLN A 186 -11.22 7.86 -7.59
CA GLN A 186 -11.73 8.47 -6.37
C GLN A 186 -11.27 7.75 -5.09
N ILE A 187 -10.78 6.52 -5.22
CA ILE A 187 -10.30 5.72 -4.10
C ILE A 187 -8.94 6.27 -3.64
N GLU A 188 -8.92 6.88 -2.45
CA GLU A 188 -7.73 7.46 -1.84
C GLU A 188 -7.07 6.52 -0.83
N THR A 189 -7.86 5.66 -0.16
CA THR A 189 -7.39 4.79 0.92
C THR A 189 -7.85 3.34 0.72
N VAL A 190 -6.94 2.38 0.92
CA VAL A 190 -7.27 0.96 0.99
C VAL A 190 -6.70 0.35 2.26
N ASN A 191 -7.57 -0.26 3.06
CA ASN A 191 -7.22 -1.00 4.26
C ASN A 191 -7.44 -2.49 3.99
N LEU A 192 -6.39 -3.30 4.13
CA LEU A 192 -6.41 -4.74 3.92
C LEU A 192 -6.10 -5.46 5.23
N TYR A 193 -6.94 -6.42 5.59
CA TYR A 193 -6.80 -7.23 6.79
C TYR A 193 -6.78 -8.73 6.43
N ASP A 194 -6.46 -9.57 7.41
CA ASP A 194 -6.51 -11.03 7.34
C ASP A 194 -5.71 -11.62 6.18
N SER A 195 -6.36 -12.07 5.10
CA SER A 195 -5.76 -12.66 3.89
C SER A 195 -6.26 -12.00 2.60
N CYS A 196 -6.85 -10.81 2.71
CA CYS A 196 -7.27 -10.02 1.56
C CYS A 196 -6.12 -9.71 0.61
N SER A 197 -6.32 -9.97 -0.68
CA SER A 197 -5.38 -9.63 -1.74
C SER A 197 -5.91 -8.49 -2.59
N LEU A 198 -5.01 -7.65 -3.10
CA LEU A 198 -5.36 -6.49 -3.93
C LEU A 198 -4.52 -6.49 -5.20
N SER A 199 -5.17 -6.29 -6.35
CA SER A 199 -4.51 -6.13 -7.64
C SER A 199 -5.08 -4.94 -8.40
N GLY A 200 -4.25 -4.27 -9.19
CA GLY A 200 -4.71 -3.21 -10.08
C GLY A 200 -3.62 -2.79 -11.07
N ASP A 201 -4.04 -2.46 -12.28
CA ASP A 201 -3.16 -1.99 -13.36
C ASP A 201 -3.71 -0.71 -13.97
N GLY A 202 -2.83 0.14 -14.52
CA GLY A 202 -3.20 1.41 -15.13
C GLY A 202 -3.80 2.43 -14.15
N LEU A 203 -3.53 2.30 -12.84
CA LEU A 203 -4.07 3.20 -11.82
C LEU A 203 -3.54 4.62 -11.99
N LYS A 204 -4.38 5.64 -11.74
CA LYS A 204 -3.97 7.05 -11.79
C LYS A 204 -4.54 7.78 -10.57
N GLN A 205 -3.72 7.94 -9.53
CA GLN A 205 -4.12 8.50 -8.24
C GLN A 205 -3.30 9.74 -7.91
N SER A 206 -3.95 10.83 -7.51
CA SER A 206 -3.25 11.98 -6.94
C SER A 206 -2.80 11.72 -5.51
N VAL A 207 -3.61 10.99 -4.75
CA VAL A 207 -3.34 10.60 -3.36
C VAL A 207 -3.68 9.12 -3.21
N TRP A 208 -2.73 8.36 -2.67
CA TRP A 208 -2.92 6.94 -2.38
C TRP A 208 -2.38 6.59 -1.02
N GLN A 209 -3.21 5.94 -0.20
CA GLN A 209 -2.83 5.39 1.09
C GLN A 209 -3.19 3.90 1.12
N LEU A 210 -2.18 3.05 1.32
CA LEU A 210 -2.33 1.62 1.52
C LEU A 210 -1.95 1.27 2.97
N ASN A 211 -2.91 0.76 3.74
CA ASN A 211 -2.66 0.19 5.07
C ASN A 211 -2.85 -1.32 4.97
N SER A 212 -1.75 -2.07 5.07
CA SER A 212 -1.67 -3.51 4.84
C SER A 212 -1.35 -4.25 6.14
N GLU A 213 -2.41 -4.79 6.75
CA GLU A 213 -2.37 -5.70 7.90
C GLU A 213 -2.80 -7.13 7.48
N THR A 214 -2.62 -7.44 6.19
CA THR A 214 -3.01 -8.70 5.57
C THR A 214 -1.81 -9.60 5.32
N THR A 215 -2.06 -10.90 5.17
CA THR A 215 -1.16 -11.92 4.63
C THR A 215 -1.33 -12.10 3.13
N GLY A 216 -2.38 -11.53 2.53
CA GLY A 216 -2.65 -11.57 1.10
C GLY A 216 -1.70 -10.67 0.29
N ALA A 217 -1.47 -11.04 -0.97
CA ALA A 217 -0.55 -10.31 -1.84
C ALA A 217 -1.16 -8.99 -2.35
N VAL A 218 -0.31 -7.97 -2.52
CA VAL A 218 -0.68 -6.70 -3.14
C VAL A 218 0.17 -6.46 -4.38
N SER A 219 -0.48 -6.22 -5.52
CA SER A 219 0.18 -5.93 -6.81
C SER A 219 -0.47 -4.73 -7.49
N LEU A 220 0.20 -3.58 -7.48
CA LEU A 220 -0.34 -2.34 -8.03
C LEU A 220 0.58 -1.76 -9.08
N LYS A 221 0.01 -1.34 -10.21
CA LYS A 221 0.72 -0.65 -11.28
C LYS A 221 -0.01 0.62 -11.67
N GLY A 222 0.71 1.72 -11.81
CA GLY A 222 0.08 2.99 -12.19
C GLY A 222 0.92 4.25 -11.98
N MET A 223 0.25 5.38 -11.85
CA MET A 223 0.81 6.69 -11.51
C MET A 223 0.22 7.13 -10.17
N PHE A 224 1.08 7.47 -9.22
CA PHE A 224 0.70 7.89 -7.87
C PHE A 224 1.45 9.17 -7.50
N GLU A 225 0.79 10.33 -7.55
CA GLU A 225 1.49 11.62 -7.29
C GLU A 225 1.95 11.74 -5.83
N ARG A 226 1.18 11.21 -4.88
CA ARG A 226 1.54 11.09 -3.47
C ARG A 226 1.11 9.73 -2.94
N CYS A 227 2.05 8.99 -2.37
CA CYS A 227 1.81 7.63 -1.92
C CYS A 227 2.25 7.44 -0.46
N THR A 228 1.40 6.80 0.35
CA THR A 228 1.74 6.33 1.69
C THR A 228 1.45 4.84 1.80
N ILE A 229 2.44 4.06 2.20
CA ILE A 229 2.32 2.61 2.34
C ILE A 229 2.72 2.24 3.77
N LEU A 230 1.79 1.61 4.49
CA LEU A 230 2.03 1.02 5.80
C LEU A 230 1.85 -0.49 5.69
N GLN A 231 2.90 -1.25 5.95
CA GLN A 231 2.91 -2.70 6.00
C GLN A 231 3.26 -3.16 7.41
N THR A 232 2.30 -3.79 8.08
CA THR A 232 2.48 -4.30 9.45
C THR A 232 2.47 -5.82 9.52
N ALA A 233 1.87 -6.49 8.53
CA ALA A 233 1.81 -7.94 8.43
C ALA A 233 2.76 -8.50 7.37
N SER A 234 3.06 -9.80 7.46
CA SER A 234 4.03 -10.50 6.62
C SER A 234 3.45 -10.88 5.24
N ASN A 235 3.04 -9.90 4.44
CA ASN A 235 2.67 -10.12 3.04
C ASN A 235 3.74 -9.68 2.04
N GLN A 236 3.47 -9.96 0.77
CA GLN A 236 4.24 -9.43 -0.35
C GLN A 236 3.49 -8.25 -0.99
N ILE A 237 4.15 -7.09 -1.04
CA ILE A 237 3.68 -5.90 -1.72
C ILE A 237 4.60 -5.64 -2.92
N SER A 238 4.03 -5.54 -4.12
CA SER A 238 4.73 -5.14 -5.34
C SER A 238 4.01 -3.95 -5.94
N MET A 239 4.68 -2.80 -5.95
CA MET A 239 4.14 -1.57 -6.53
C MET A 239 5.09 -1.02 -7.58
N TYR A 240 4.61 -0.88 -8.80
CA TYR A 240 5.35 -0.28 -9.91
C TYR A 240 4.67 1.02 -10.30
N TRP A 241 5.41 2.13 -10.30
CA TRP A 241 4.83 3.40 -10.66
C TRP A 241 5.69 4.28 -11.56
N VAL A 242 5.01 5.22 -12.20
CA VAL A 242 5.61 6.25 -13.04
C VAL A 242 5.29 7.61 -12.42
N GLY A 243 6.32 8.27 -11.89
CA GLY A 243 6.27 9.65 -11.39
C GLY A 243 5.48 9.85 -10.09
N SER A 244 6.17 10.23 -9.01
CA SER A 244 5.57 10.70 -7.77
C SER A 244 6.30 11.93 -7.24
N ASN A 245 5.58 12.85 -6.62
CA ASN A 245 6.19 13.94 -5.87
C ASN A 245 6.79 13.40 -4.56
N ALA A 246 6.08 12.51 -3.88
CA ALA A 246 6.52 11.99 -2.59
C ALA A 246 5.96 10.60 -2.28
N VAL A 247 6.82 9.76 -1.71
CA VAL A 247 6.45 8.45 -1.16
C VAL A 247 6.87 8.34 0.32
N ASP A 248 5.96 7.93 1.19
CA ASP A 248 6.23 7.57 2.60
C ASP A 248 5.94 6.08 2.79
N VAL A 249 6.96 5.31 3.18
CA VAL A 249 6.89 3.86 3.35
C VAL A 249 7.24 3.52 4.79
N VAL A 250 6.40 2.71 5.41
CA VAL A 250 6.64 2.09 6.71
C VAL A 250 6.44 0.59 6.56
N SER A 251 7.50 -0.19 6.68
CA SER A 251 7.44 -1.66 6.68
C SER A 251 7.96 -2.20 8.00
N ARG A 252 7.14 -3.04 8.65
CA ARG A 252 7.50 -3.70 9.92
C ARG A 252 7.70 -5.21 9.78
N ALA A 253 7.27 -5.79 8.68
CA ALA A 253 7.34 -7.21 8.37
C ALA A 253 7.10 -7.42 6.87
N GLY A 254 7.36 -8.64 6.39
CA GLY A 254 7.06 -9.05 5.02
C GLY A 254 8.04 -8.52 3.98
N ALA A 255 7.66 -8.66 2.71
CA ALA A 255 8.47 -8.25 1.57
C ALA A 255 7.78 -7.12 0.79
N MET A 256 8.52 -6.08 0.45
CA MET A 256 8.01 -4.97 -0.35
C MET A 256 8.98 -4.66 -1.49
N ARG A 257 8.43 -4.58 -2.71
CA ARG A 257 9.16 -4.19 -3.92
C ARG A 257 8.55 -2.94 -4.52
N LEU A 258 9.33 -1.87 -4.61
CA LEU A 258 8.88 -0.60 -5.18
C LEU A 258 9.79 -0.21 -6.35
N ALA A 259 9.18 0.25 -7.43
CA ALA A 259 9.89 0.72 -8.63
C ALA A 259 9.25 2.01 -9.16
N GLY A 260 10.08 2.94 -9.63
CA GLY A 260 9.62 4.19 -10.22
C GLY A 260 10.61 5.36 -10.08
N ALA A 261 10.12 6.58 -10.27
CA ALA A 261 10.88 7.81 -10.07
C ALA A 261 10.11 8.77 -9.16
N VAL A 262 10.79 9.34 -8.16
CA VAL A 262 10.19 10.21 -7.14
C VAL A 262 11.10 11.37 -6.74
N ASP A 263 10.54 12.51 -6.37
CA ASP A 263 11.36 13.63 -5.86
C ASP A 263 11.81 13.38 -4.41
N HIS A 264 10.92 12.85 -3.59
CA HIS A 264 11.14 12.60 -2.17
C HIS A 264 10.70 11.20 -1.76
N ALA A 265 11.60 10.44 -1.15
CA ALA A 265 11.31 9.16 -0.52
C ALA A 265 11.59 9.23 0.97
N ARG A 266 10.60 8.86 1.78
CA ARG A 266 10.73 8.67 3.23
C ARG A 266 10.48 7.20 3.52
N ILE A 267 11.47 6.50 4.05
CA ILE A 267 11.42 5.06 4.22
C ILE A 267 11.75 4.73 5.68
N ARG A 268 10.88 3.94 6.31
CA ARG A 268 11.10 3.37 7.63
C ARG A 268 10.94 1.85 7.55
N ALA A 269 12.00 1.13 7.87
CA ALA A 269 12.01 -0.33 7.91
C ALA A 269 12.35 -0.79 9.33
N SER A 270 11.65 -1.80 9.85
CA SER A 270 11.91 -2.33 11.19
C SER A 270 11.59 -3.82 11.27
N GLY A 271 12.06 -4.50 12.32
CA GLY A 271 11.79 -5.93 12.52
C GLY A 271 12.37 -6.77 11.39
N ASP A 272 11.64 -7.77 10.92
CA ASP A 272 12.10 -8.70 9.86
C ASP A 272 11.70 -8.24 8.44
N SER A 273 11.50 -6.93 8.24
CA SER A 273 11.07 -6.39 6.95
C SER A 273 12.15 -6.54 5.88
N GLN A 274 11.73 -6.89 4.66
CA GLN A 274 12.57 -6.97 3.47
C GLN A 274 12.08 -5.98 2.41
N LEU A 275 12.81 -4.89 2.23
CA LEU A 275 12.42 -3.81 1.34
C LEU A 275 13.40 -3.70 0.17
N THR A 276 12.95 -4.04 -1.04
CA THR A 276 13.72 -3.88 -2.28
C THR A 276 13.17 -2.69 -3.08
N VAL A 277 13.89 -1.59 -3.05
CA VAL A 277 13.61 -0.32 -3.74
C VAL A 277 14.77 0.10 -4.66
N LYS A 278 15.59 -0.86 -5.11
CA LYS A 278 16.65 -0.69 -6.14
C LYS A 278 16.16 -0.05 -7.44
N GLN A 279 14.88 -0.20 -7.76
CA GLN A 279 14.29 0.38 -8.96
C GLN A 279 13.55 1.70 -8.67
N LEU A 280 13.60 2.20 -7.43
CA LEU A 280 13.00 3.46 -7.03
C LEU A 280 14.06 4.57 -7.05
N ARG A 281 14.03 5.39 -8.11
CA ARG A 281 14.94 6.52 -8.28
C ARG A 281 14.40 7.74 -7.55
N ALA A 282 14.91 7.98 -6.34
CA ALA A 282 14.58 9.17 -5.56
C ALA A 282 15.60 10.29 -5.77
N HIS A 283 15.17 11.55 -5.90
CA HIS A 283 16.09 12.69 -5.80
C HIS A 283 16.60 12.88 -4.37
N ASN A 284 15.69 12.82 -3.40
CA ASN A 284 16.01 12.90 -1.97
C ASN A 284 15.44 11.67 -1.26
N ALA A 285 16.26 10.92 -0.54
CA ALA A 285 15.83 9.80 0.26
C ALA A 285 16.22 9.98 1.73
N TRP A 286 15.25 9.74 2.61
CA TRP A 286 15.44 9.64 4.05
C TRP A 286 15.08 8.24 4.50
N LEU A 287 16.07 7.50 5.00
CA LEU A 287 15.93 6.11 5.41
C LEU A 287 16.19 5.97 6.92
N TYR A 288 15.31 5.25 7.59
CA TYR A 288 15.47 4.79 8.97
C TYR A 288 15.25 3.27 9.02
N ALA A 289 16.26 2.49 9.39
CA ALA A 289 16.17 1.02 9.47
C ALA A 289 16.58 0.50 10.84
N THR A 290 15.81 -0.39 11.45
CA THR A 290 16.10 -0.94 12.79
C THR A 290 15.84 -2.44 12.90
N GLY A 291 16.39 -3.09 13.92
CA GLY A 291 16.19 -4.53 14.16
C GLY A 291 16.92 -5.36 13.12
N ASP A 292 16.28 -6.36 12.52
CA ASP A 292 16.85 -7.23 11.49
C ASP A 292 16.46 -6.82 10.05
N ALA A 293 16.01 -5.57 9.89
CA ALA A 293 15.47 -5.08 8.63
C ALA A 293 16.51 -5.10 7.51
N PHE A 294 16.10 -5.56 6.33
CA PHE A 294 16.91 -5.54 5.12
C PHE A 294 16.35 -4.54 4.12
N VAL A 295 17.19 -3.61 3.64
CA VAL A 295 16.81 -2.59 2.66
C VAL A 295 17.82 -2.58 1.51
N GLU A 296 17.37 -2.83 0.30
CA GLU A 296 18.15 -2.67 -0.94
C GLU A 296 17.58 -1.49 -1.72
N MET A 297 18.36 -0.43 -1.98
CA MET A 297 17.87 0.81 -2.57
C MET A 297 18.77 1.37 -3.66
N PHE A 298 18.22 2.17 -4.56
CA PHE A 298 19.04 2.96 -5.50
C PHE A 298 19.61 4.20 -4.81
N GLY A 299 20.86 4.53 -5.12
CA GLY A 299 21.54 5.75 -4.74
C GLY A 299 20.75 6.97 -5.19
N SER A 300 20.30 7.77 -4.22
CA SER A 300 19.62 9.04 -4.49
C SER A 300 20.63 10.18 -4.66
N ARG A 301 20.23 11.35 -5.20
CA ARG A 301 21.14 12.51 -5.22
C ARG A 301 21.51 12.94 -3.79
N ARG A 302 20.54 12.93 -2.89
CA ARG A 302 20.73 13.19 -1.46
C ARG A 302 20.16 12.05 -0.64
N LEU A 303 21.06 11.31 0.03
CA LEU A 303 20.73 10.18 0.87
C LEU A 303 21.05 10.52 2.33
N ILE A 304 20.05 10.39 3.20
CA ILE A 304 20.22 10.45 4.65
C ILE A 304 19.79 9.10 5.23
N VAL A 305 20.70 8.44 5.94
CA VAL A 305 20.49 7.11 6.52
C VAL A 305 20.67 7.15 8.02
N PHE A 306 19.72 6.54 8.72
CA PHE A 306 19.79 6.20 10.13
C PHE A 306 19.58 4.71 10.28
N SER A 307 20.51 4.03 10.97
CA SER A 307 20.40 2.60 11.21
C SER A 307 20.67 2.25 12.66
N ASP A 308 19.97 1.24 13.17
CA ASP A 308 20.09 0.75 14.54
C ASP A 308 19.90 -0.78 14.59
N GLY A 309 20.47 -1.44 15.59
CA GLY A 309 20.45 -2.91 15.72
C GLY A 309 21.24 -3.63 14.62
N ALA A 310 20.69 -4.72 14.09
CA ALA A 310 21.30 -5.57 13.06
C ALA A 310 20.81 -5.25 11.63
N ALA A 311 20.35 -4.03 11.41
CA ALA A 311 19.78 -3.63 10.12
C ALA A 311 20.85 -3.67 9.03
N ARG A 312 20.46 -4.14 7.84
CA ARG A 312 21.33 -4.27 6.66
C ARG A 312 20.79 -3.43 5.53
N ILE A 313 21.58 -2.47 5.09
CA ILE A 313 21.22 -1.52 4.05
C ILE A 313 22.24 -1.62 2.92
N LEU A 314 21.77 -1.92 1.71
CA LEU A 314 22.54 -1.94 0.48
C LEU A 314 22.05 -0.80 -0.42
N ALA A 315 22.94 0.10 -0.80
CA ALA A 315 22.64 1.19 -1.73
C ALA A 315 23.43 1.02 -3.03
N ASP A 316 22.72 0.81 -4.14
CA ASP A 316 23.32 0.72 -5.47
C ASP A 316 23.52 2.12 -6.06
N GLY A 317 24.76 2.50 -6.29
CA GLY A 317 25.13 3.80 -6.82
C GLY A 317 25.47 4.82 -5.73
N VAL A 318 26.48 5.63 -6.03
CA VAL A 318 27.03 6.60 -5.09
C VAL A 318 26.15 7.85 -5.02
N PRO A 319 25.58 8.21 -3.85
CA PRO A 319 24.84 9.46 -3.70
C PRO A 319 25.77 10.67 -3.80
N MET A 320 25.29 11.79 -4.37
CA MET A 320 26.09 13.02 -4.42
C MET A 320 26.29 13.62 -3.02
N PHE A 321 25.26 13.54 -2.18
CA PHE A 321 25.30 13.97 -0.79
C PHE A 321 24.85 12.83 0.10
N LYS A 322 25.70 12.48 1.07
CA LYS A 322 25.46 11.42 2.04
C LYS A 322 25.55 11.95 3.45
N SER A 323 24.57 11.61 4.27
CA SER A 323 24.65 11.70 5.74
C SER A 323 24.26 10.36 6.32
N GLU A 324 25.06 9.85 7.24
CA GLU A 324 24.87 8.53 7.84
C GLU A 324 25.06 8.64 9.34
N SER A 325 24.17 7.99 10.08
CA SER A 325 24.28 7.81 11.52
C SER A 325 23.85 6.38 11.85
N SER A 326 24.81 5.55 12.24
CA SER A 326 24.58 4.18 12.66
C SER A 326 24.81 4.04 14.15
N ILE A 327 23.94 3.24 14.79
CA ILE A 327 24.10 2.76 16.16
C ILE A 327 24.18 1.23 16.06
N GLU A 328 24.98 0.62 16.94
CA GLU A 328 25.14 -0.84 17.04
C GLU A 328 25.63 -1.52 15.73
N HIS A 329 25.44 -2.84 15.61
CA HIS A 329 25.96 -3.76 14.59
C HIS A 329 25.31 -3.59 13.20
N SER A 330 24.83 -2.39 12.89
CA SER A 330 24.16 -2.13 11.61
C SER A 330 25.20 -2.05 10.48
N MET A 331 24.80 -2.52 9.30
CA MET A 331 25.64 -2.56 8.12
C MET A 331 25.02 -1.69 7.04
N PHE A 332 25.81 -0.74 6.54
CA PHE A 332 25.45 0.07 5.39
C PHE A 332 26.56 -0.04 4.33
N VAL A 333 26.21 -0.58 3.16
CA VAL A 333 27.11 -0.81 2.04
C VAL A 333 26.65 0.01 0.85
N ILE A 334 27.59 0.65 0.17
CA ILE A 334 27.38 1.30 -1.12
C ILE A 334 28.13 0.48 -2.16
N ASP A 335 27.41 -0.01 -3.17
CA ASP A 335 27.95 -0.72 -4.34
C ASP A 335 27.95 0.21 -5.57
#